data_AF-C6HCN1-F1
#
_entry.id   AF-C6HCN1-F1
#
_cell.length_a   1.000
_cell.length_b   1.000
_cell.length_c   1.000
_cell.angle_alpha   90.00
_cell.angle_beta   90.00
_cell.angle_gamma   90.00
#
_symmetry.space_group_name_H-M   'P 1'
#
loop_
_entity.id
_entity.type
_entity.pdbx_description
1 polymer ?
#
loop_
_entity_poly.entity_id
_entity_poly.type
_entity_poly.pdbx_seq_one_letter_code
_entity_poly.pdbx_strand_id
1 'polypeptide(L)'
;MASGNDQAETGEASGGGNRSHPRGARWTEEEEMWLIVNTIDQHSNEWLAQNIPGGNGRTSNSIASHLAELRTKGKLPRGWRWANINGAPDWTIEEDLEIIEWILHGKRRIDAQVFVAADRSGEAIKRRAGFLMADDEFVATVYAVDESVRLAQLQYDMALEGPEKQAAYAVLVNAENNSEQIIREALQKTLDRSVYEAFRW
;
A
#
# COMPACT_ATOMS: atom_id res chain seq x y z
N MET A 1 -55.58 -16.80 55.43
CA MET A 1 -54.80 -15.58 55.75
C MET A 1 -53.36 -15.84 55.34
N ALA A 2 -52.84 -15.01 54.43
CA ALA A 2 -51.44 -14.65 54.13
C ALA A 2 -50.31 -15.45 54.82
N SER A 3 -49.15 -15.74 54.24
CA SER A 3 -48.44 -15.37 53.00
C SER A 3 -47.12 -16.17 53.05
N GLY A 4 -46.45 -16.37 51.91
CA GLY A 4 -45.00 -16.61 51.93
C GLY A 4 -44.51 -17.61 50.90
N ASN A 5 -44.21 -17.08 49.71
CA ASN A 5 -43.48 -17.67 48.60
C ASN A 5 -42.16 -18.32 49.05
N ASP A 6 -41.82 -19.50 48.53
CA ASP A 6 -40.46 -19.76 48.04
C ASP A 6 -40.51 -20.83 46.93
N GLN A 7 -39.90 -20.46 45.80
CA GLN A 7 -39.97 -21.13 44.51
C GLN A 7 -39.24 -22.48 44.50
N ALA A 8 -39.83 -23.42 43.75
CA ALA A 8 -39.18 -24.63 43.29
C ALA A 8 -38.43 -24.40 41.96
N GLU A 9 -37.54 -25.36 41.68
CA GLU A 9 -36.87 -25.68 40.41
C GLU A 9 -35.49 -25.05 40.10
N THR A 10 -34.47 -25.79 40.53
CA THR A 10 -33.46 -26.49 39.71
C THR A 10 -32.98 -25.86 38.40
N GLY A 11 -31.65 -25.75 38.27
CA GLY A 11 -30.99 -25.67 36.97
C GLY A 11 -29.55 -25.23 37.07
N GLU A 12 -28.63 -26.18 37.21
CA GLU A 12 -27.21 -25.96 36.97
C GLU A 12 -26.98 -25.38 35.56
N ALA A 13 -26.23 -24.29 35.45
CA ALA A 13 -25.47 -23.97 34.24
C ALA A 13 -24.29 -23.05 34.57
N SER A 14 -23.15 -23.71 34.78
CA SER A 14 -21.88 -23.41 34.12
C SER A 14 -21.35 -21.98 34.20
N GLY A 15 -20.42 -21.83 35.15
CA GLY A 15 -19.15 -21.13 35.02
C GLY A 15 -19.05 -20.15 33.86
N GLY A 16 -19.14 -18.86 34.19
CA GLY A 16 -18.66 -17.76 33.37
C GLY A 16 -17.16 -17.91 33.14
N GLY A 17 -16.80 -18.82 32.22
CA GLY A 17 -15.48 -18.92 31.66
C GLY A 17 -15.21 -17.63 30.92
N ASN A 18 -14.32 -16.84 31.49
CA ASN A 18 -13.60 -15.78 30.83
C ASN A 18 -12.94 -16.41 29.58
N ARG A 19 -13.67 -16.50 28.46
CA ARG A 19 -13.12 -16.91 27.17
C ARG A 19 -12.29 -15.72 26.69
N SER A 20 -11.08 -15.64 27.20
CA SER A 20 -9.95 -15.02 26.53
C SER A 20 -9.89 -15.66 25.13
N HIS A 21 -10.55 -15.02 24.17
CA HIS A 21 -10.33 -15.33 22.78
C HIS A 21 -8.83 -15.18 22.56
N PRO A 22 -8.15 -16.16 21.94
CA PRO A 22 -6.74 -16.00 21.62
C PRO A 22 -6.62 -14.67 20.88
N ARG A 23 -5.80 -13.74 21.40
CA ARG A 23 -5.42 -12.56 20.63
C ARG A 23 -4.92 -13.11 19.29
N GLY A 24 -5.64 -12.80 18.21
CA GLY A 24 -5.31 -13.30 16.88
C GLY A 24 -3.83 -13.04 16.60
N ALA A 25 -3.22 -13.92 15.80
CA ALA A 25 -1.82 -13.77 15.40
C ALA A 25 -1.53 -12.32 14.97
N ARG A 26 -0.40 -11.76 15.39
CA ARG A 26 -0.02 -10.40 15.01
C ARG A 26 0.07 -10.30 13.48
N TRP A 27 -0.35 -9.18 12.91
CA TRP A 27 -0.15 -8.91 11.47
C TRP A 27 1.33 -8.73 11.19
N THR A 28 1.83 -9.44 10.20
CA THR A 28 3.17 -9.23 9.65
C THR A 28 3.15 -8.08 8.64
N GLU A 29 4.31 -7.49 8.38
CA GLU A 29 4.44 -6.44 7.37
C GLU A 29 4.09 -6.94 5.96
N GLU A 30 4.45 -8.20 5.65
CA GLU A 30 4.11 -8.82 4.38
C GLU A 30 2.60 -9.04 4.22
N GLU A 31 1.91 -9.56 5.24
CA GLU A 31 0.45 -9.69 5.24
C GLU A 31 -0.25 -8.32 5.08
N GLU A 32 0.22 -7.30 5.80
CA GLU A 32 -0.34 -5.95 5.73
C GLU A 32 -0.14 -5.31 4.35
N MET A 33 1.07 -5.38 3.80
CA MET A 33 1.37 -4.86 2.47
C MET A 33 0.57 -5.58 1.39
N TRP A 34 0.52 -6.91 1.44
CA TRP A 34 -0.29 -7.72 0.53
C TRP A 34 -1.75 -7.30 0.59
N LEU A 35 -2.29 -7.10 1.79
CA LEU A 35 -3.68 -6.69 1.99
C LEU A 35 -3.95 -5.28 1.43
N ILE A 36 -3.08 -4.31 1.72
CA ILE A 36 -3.21 -2.93 1.22
C ILE A 36 -3.26 -2.92 -0.31
N VAL A 37 -2.33 -3.62 -0.96
CA VAL A 37 -2.27 -3.71 -2.42
C VAL A 37 -3.52 -4.38 -2.98
N ASN A 38 -3.87 -5.58 -2.50
CA ASN A 38 -4.98 -6.36 -3.06
C ASN A 38 -6.35 -5.73 -2.80
N THR A 39 -6.45 -4.78 -1.87
CA THR A 39 -7.69 -4.03 -1.66
C THR A 39 -7.92 -2.92 -2.67
N ILE A 40 -6.91 -2.49 -3.44
CA ILE A 40 -7.06 -1.55 -4.57
C ILE A 40 -8.02 -2.11 -5.62
N ASP A 41 -7.96 -3.42 -5.86
CA ASP A 41 -8.84 -4.14 -6.81
C ASP A 41 -10.19 -4.54 -6.21
N GLN A 42 -10.54 -3.97 -5.06
CA GLN A 42 -11.85 -4.09 -4.42
C GLN A 42 -12.26 -5.53 -4.04
N HIS A 43 -11.31 -6.47 -3.98
CA HIS A 43 -11.57 -7.86 -3.56
C HIS A 43 -12.34 -7.94 -2.24
N SER A 44 -13.27 -8.89 -2.13
CA SER A 44 -14.07 -9.07 -0.91
C SER A 44 -13.20 -9.49 0.28
N ASN A 45 -13.66 -9.23 1.50
CA ASN A 45 -12.93 -9.64 2.70
C ASN A 45 -12.81 -11.17 2.80
N GLU A 46 -13.81 -11.90 2.29
CA GLU A 46 -13.81 -13.35 2.19
C GLU A 46 -12.71 -13.83 1.25
N TRP A 47 -12.59 -13.21 0.07
CA TRP A 47 -11.54 -13.55 -0.89
C TRP A 47 -10.16 -13.25 -0.31
N LEU A 48 -9.99 -12.08 0.32
CA LEU A 48 -8.72 -11.69 0.95
C LEU A 48 -8.32 -12.67 2.06
N ALA A 49 -9.27 -13.09 2.90
CA ALA A 49 -9.04 -14.07 3.96
C ALA A 49 -8.62 -15.45 3.42
N GLN A 50 -9.13 -15.85 2.25
CA GLN A 50 -8.79 -17.13 1.61
C GLN A 50 -7.44 -17.12 0.89
N ASN A 51 -6.96 -15.96 0.46
CA ASN A 51 -5.78 -15.83 -0.42
C ASN A 51 -4.58 -15.16 0.25
N ILE A 52 -4.73 -14.70 1.49
CA ILE A 52 -3.63 -14.04 2.22
C ILE A 52 -2.44 -14.99 2.39
N PRO A 53 -1.20 -14.55 2.10
CA PRO A 53 -0.01 -15.35 2.32
C PRO A 53 0.20 -15.70 3.80
N GLY A 54 0.92 -16.79 4.05
CA GLY A 54 1.30 -17.22 5.40
C GLY A 54 0.31 -18.17 6.08
N GLY A 55 -0.82 -18.51 5.46
CA GLY A 55 -1.71 -19.60 5.91
C GLY A 55 -2.34 -19.41 7.30
N ASN A 56 -2.20 -18.22 7.88
CA ASN A 56 -2.79 -17.88 9.17
C ASN A 56 -4.29 -17.72 8.95
N GLY A 57 -5.12 -18.39 9.73
CA GLY A 57 -6.60 -18.40 9.62
C GLY A 57 -7.26 -17.05 9.88
N ARG A 58 -6.90 -16.02 9.11
CA ARG A 58 -7.58 -14.74 9.04
C ARG A 58 -9.00 -15.00 8.59
N THR A 59 -9.93 -14.36 9.27
CA THR A 59 -11.35 -14.38 8.89
C THR A 59 -11.68 -13.08 8.17
N SER A 60 -12.75 -13.09 7.36
CA SER A 60 -13.31 -11.87 6.75
C SER A 60 -13.50 -10.76 7.79
N ASN A 61 -13.96 -11.10 9.00
CA ASN A 61 -14.10 -10.16 10.11
C ASN A 61 -12.76 -9.56 10.56
N SER A 62 -11.72 -10.39 10.70
CA SER A 62 -10.38 -9.88 11.07
C SER A 62 -9.78 -8.98 9.98
N ILE A 63 -10.00 -9.28 8.69
CA ILE A 63 -9.61 -8.39 7.58
C ILE A 63 -10.33 -7.05 7.72
N ALA A 64 -11.66 -7.07 7.90
CA ALA A 64 -12.47 -5.86 8.03
C ALA A 64 -12.01 -4.99 9.22
N SER A 65 -11.80 -5.61 10.38
CA SER A 65 -11.32 -4.92 11.58
C SER A 65 -9.93 -4.32 11.39
N HIS A 66 -9.01 -5.04 10.76
CA HIS A 66 -7.64 -4.54 10.52
C HIS A 66 -7.64 -3.36 9.54
N LEU A 67 -8.38 -3.45 8.43
CA LEU A 67 -8.53 -2.34 7.50
C LEU A 67 -9.17 -1.11 8.15
N ALA A 68 -10.13 -1.30 9.06
CA ALA A 68 -10.72 -0.21 9.83
C ALA A 68 -9.69 0.43 10.77
N GLU A 69 -8.88 -0.38 11.45
CA GLU A 69 -7.79 0.09 12.32
C GLU A 69 -6.75 0.91 11.55
N LEU A 70 -6.33 0.46 10.37
CA LEU A 70 -5.40 1.21 9.51
C LEU A 70 -5.95 2.58 9.12
N ARG A 71 -7.25 2.67 8.81
CA ARG A 71 -7.91 3.95 8.52
C ARG A 71 -7.97 4.86 9.74
N THR A 72 -8.32 4.33 10.90
CA THR A 72 -8.36 5.12 12.15
C THR A 72 -6.98 5.64 12.54
N LYS A 73 -5.92 4.89 12.22
CA LYS A 73 -4.52 5.29 12.44
C LYS A 73 -3.96 6.21 11.34
N GLY A 74 -4.74 6.55 10.33
CA GLY A 74 -4.29 7.40 9.22
C GLY A 74 -3.24 6.72 8.32
N LYS A 75 -3.23 5.39 8.25
CA LYS A 75 -2.34 4.61 7.37
C LYS A 75 -2.98 4.17 6.07
N LEU A 76 -4.30 4.31 5.94
CA LEU A 76 -5.07 3.88 4.79
C LEU A 76 -6.18 4.90 4.52
N PRO A 77 -6.40 5.34 3.28
CA PRO A 77 -7.54 6.18 2.93
C PRO A 77 -8.86 5.48 3.26
N ARG A 78 -9.88 6.27 3.61
CA ARG A 78 -11.25 5.77 3.78
C ARG A 78 -11.80 5.34 2.42
N GLY A 79 -11.49 6.12 1.39
CA GLY A 79 -11.86 5.90 0.00
C GLY A 79 -11.12 4.77 -0.71
N TRP A 80 -10.12 4.13 -0.09
CA TRP A 80 -9.19 3.19 -0.74
C TRP A 80 -9.87 2.11 -1.60
N ARG A 81 -11.00 1.56 -1.13
CA ARG A 81 -11.75 0.49 -1.80
C ARG A 81 -12.91 0.98 -2.67
N TRP A 82 -13.14 2.28 -2.75
CA TRP A 82 -14.26 2.82 -3.51
C TRP A 82 -13.92 2.87 -5.00
N ALA A 83 -14.95 2.74 -5.84
CA ALA A 83 -14.84 3.00 -7.27
C ALA A 83 -14.99 4.50 -7.61
N ASN A 84 -15.22 5.36 -6.61
CA ASN A 84 -15.48 6.77 -6.83
C ASN A 84 -14.17 7.53 -7.12
N ILE A 85 -14.19 8.37 -8.15
CA ILE A 85 -13.05 9.18 -8.62
C ILE A 85 -13.39 10.69 -8.48
N ASN A 86 -14.61 11.05 -8.09
CA ASN A 86 -15.10 12.43 -8.14
C ASN A 86 -14.74 13.23 -6.88
N GLY A 87 -14.38 14.51 -7.07
CA GLY A 87 -14.25 15.50 -5.99
C GLY A 87 -12.95 15.45 -5.20
N ALA A 88 -11.95 14.70 -5.67
CA ALA A 88 -10.63 14.66 -5.05
C ALA A 88 -9.78 15.89 -5.46
N PRO A 89 -8.88 16.38 -4.58
CA PRO A 89 -7.99 17.50 -4.89
C PRO A 89 -7.02 17.16 -6.04
N ASP A 90 -6.28 18.16 -6.52
CA ASP A 90 -5.22 17.93 -7.53
C ASP A 90 -4.16 16.94 -7.02
N TRP A 91 -3.56 16.18 -7.93
CA TRP A 91 -2.50 15.21 -7.61
C TRP A 91 -1.23 15.94 -7.20
N THR A 92 -0.59 15.47 -6.13
CA THR A 92 0.72 15.98 -5.73
C THR A 92 1.84 15.18 -6.40
N ILE A 93 3.03 15.77 -6.45
CA ILE A 93 4.22 15.09 -6.98
C ILE A 93 4.54 13.85 -6.13
N GLU A 94 4.37 13.95 -4.81
CA GLU A 94 4.62 12.85 -3.88
C GLU A 94 3.65 11.68 -4.15
N GLU A 95 2.37 11.97 -4.42
CA GLU A 95 1.40 10.94 -4.82
C GLU A 95 1.80 10.27 -6.14
N ASP A 96 2.25 11.04 -7.13
CA ASP A 96 2.67 10.50 -8.42
C ASP A 96 3.93 9.64 -8.30
N LEU A 97 4.92 10.07 -7.50
CA LEU A 97 6.14 9.30 -7.22
C LEU A 97 5.82 7.96 -6.57
N GLU A 98 4.93 7.94 -5.57
CA GLU A 98 4.51 6.69 -4.93
C GLU A 98 3.80 5.74 -5.91
N ILE A 99 3.00 6.28 -6.85
CA ILE A 99 2.39 5.48 -7.91
C ILE A 99 3.44 4.88 -8.85
N ILE A 100 4.49 5.63 -9.17
CA ILE A 100 5.61 5.16 -10.01
C ILE A 100 6.37 4.03 -9.30
N GLU A 101 6.73 4.22 -8.03
CA GLU A 101 7.38 3.19 -7.20
C GLU A 101 6.51 1.92 -7.09
N TRP A 102 5.20 2.09 -6.90
CA TRP A 102 4.26 0.95 -6.92
C TRP A 102 4.35 0.16 -8.22
N ILE A 103 4.48 0.82 -9.38
CA ILE A 103 4.63 0.17 -10.69
C ILE A 103 5.99 -0.53 -10.81
N LEU A 104 7.08 0.13 -10.43
CA LEU A 104 8.43 -0.43 -10.46
C LEU A 104 8.55 -1.70 -9.60
N HIS A 105 7.87 -1.72 -8.45
CA HIS A 105 7.73 -2.91 -7.61
C HIS A 105 6.74 -3.97 -8.13
N GLY A 106 6.36 -3.91 -9.41
CA GLY A 106 5.44 -4.87 -10.03
C GLY A 106 4.06 -4.88 -9.36
N LYS A 107 3.64 -3.72 -8.84
CA LYS A 107 2.39 -3.50 -8.11
C LYS A 107 2.28 -4.24 -6.78
N ARG A 108 3.40 -4.60 -6.14
CA ARG A 108 3.41 -5.40 -4.89
C ARG A 108 3.63 -4.60 -3.61
N ARG A 109 4.08 -3.35 -3.73
CA ARG A 109 4.39 -2.48 -2.59
C ARG A 109 3.86 -1.08 -2.86
N ILE A 110 3.13 -0.52 -1.91
CA ILE A 110 2.64 0.86 -1.98
C ILE A 110 2.50 1.43 -0.56
N ASP A 111 3.00 2.63 -0.32
CA ASP A 111 2.70 3.40 0.89
C ASP A 111 1.36 4.11 0.74
N ALA A 112 0.31 3.46 1.25
CA ALA A 112 -1.04 4.02 1.23
C ALA A 112 -1.19 5.32 2.04
N GLN A 113 -0.26 5.61 2.97
CA GLN A 113 -0.33 6.79 3.82
C GLN A 113 -0.17 8.09 3.02
N VAL A 114 0.60 8.07 1.93
CA VAL A 114 0.80 9.20 1.01
C VAL A 114 -0.55 9.75 0.51
N PHE A 115 -1.53 8.87 0.32
CA PHE A 115 -2.83 9.21 -0.27
C PHE A 115 -3.93 9.55 0.77
N VAL A 116 -3.62 9.50 2.06
CA VAL A 116 -4.62 9.67 3.14
C VAL A 116 -5.17 11.09 3.18
N ALA A 117 -4.33 12.11 2.97
CA ALA A 117 -4.74 13.50 3.04
C ALA A 117 -5.82 13.86 2.00
N ALA A 118 -5.69 13.29 0.80
CA ALA A 118 -6.64 13.48 -0.31
C ALA A 118 -7.76 12.43 -0.33
N ASP A 119 -7.76 11.48 0.61
CA ASP A 119 -8.69 10.34 0.69
C ASP A 119 -8.83 9.58 -0.65
N ARG A 120 -7.71 9.34 -1.35
CA ARG A 120 -7.76 8.74 -2.70
C ARG A 120 -8.36 7.34 -2.67
N SER A 121 -9.06 7.02 -3.76
CA SER A 121 -9.51 5.66 -4.03
C SER A 121 -8.50 4.89 -4.87
N GLY A 122 -8.50 3.56 -4.70
CA GLY A 122 -7.69 2.66 -5.52
C GLY A 122 -8.01 2.78 -7.02
N GLU A 123 -9.27 3.09 -7.37
CA GLU A 123 -9.64 3.35 -8.76
C GLU A 123 -9.01 4.64 -9.31
N ALA A 124 -8.99 5.71 -8.51
CA ALA A 124 -8.31 6.95 -8.89
C ALA A 124 -6.80 6.73 -9.09
N ILE A 125 -6.16 5.95 -8.20
CA ILE A 125 -4.75 5.57 -8.28
C ILE A 125 -4.47 4.78 -9.57
N LYS A 126 -5.27 3.76 -9.89
CA LYS A 126 -5.12 2.99 -11.13
C LYS A 126 -5.26 3.86 -12.39
N ARG A 127 -6.21 4.79 -12.39
CA ARG A 127 -6.39 5.72 -13.51
C ARG A 127 -5.21 6.67 -13.65
N ARG A 128 -4.70 7.20 -12.52
CA ARG A 128 -3.52 8.08 -12.51
C ARG A 128 -2.27 7.34 -12.97
N ALA A 129 -2.07 6.09 -12.54
CA ALA A 129 -1.00 5.22 -13.03
C ALA A 129 -1.05 5.06 -14.56
N GLY A 130 -2.24 4.83 -15.12
CA GLY A 130 -2.41 4.76 -16.58
C GLY A 130 -2.07 6.06 -17.30
N PHE A 131 -2.36 7.22 -16.68
CA PHE A 131 -1.98 8.53 -17.22
C PHE A 131 -0.47 8.77 -17.16
N LEU A 132 0.17 8.51 -16.01
CA LEU A 132 1.60 8.72 -15.82
C LEU A 132 2.42 7.87 -16.79
N MET A 133 1.99 6.63 -17.03
CA MET A 133 2.69 5.70 -17.92
C MET A 133 2.25 5.81 -19.40
N ALA A 134 1.55 6.88 -19.79
CA ALA A 134 1.14 7.10 -21.18
C ALA A 134 2.19 7.84 -22.03
N ASP A 135 3.15 8.53 -21.39
CA ASP A 135 4.25 9.21 -22.07
C ASP A 135 5.45 8.26 -22.19
N ASP A 136 5.70 7.76 -23.40
CA ASP A 136 6.77 6.79 -23.67
C ASP A 136 8.18 7.32 -23.31
N GLU A 137 8.43 8.63 -23.45
CA GLU A 137 9.73 9.23 -23.13
C GLU A 137 9.95 9.28 -21.62
N PHE A 138 8.89 9.65 -20.89
CA PHE A 138 8.90 9.60 -19.43
C PHE A 138 9.08 8.17 -18.92
N VAL A 139 8.30 7.21 -19.45
CA VAL A 139 8.38 5.79 -19.08
C VAL A 139 9.78 5.23 -19.34
N ALA A 140 10.39 5.55 -20.48
CA ALA A 140 11.76 5.15 -20.78
C ALA A 140 12.76 5.70 -19.76
N THR A 141 12.57 6.95 -19.31
CA THR A 141 13.41 7.57 -18.28
C THR A 141 13.27 6.84 -16.94
N VAL A 142 12.03 6.57 -16.50
CA VAL A 142 11.76 5.86 -15.24
C VAL A 142 12.45 4.49 -15.21
N TYR A 143 12.27 3.67 -16.26
CA TYR A 143 12.90 2.34 -16.30
C TYR A 143 14.43 2.39 -16.47
N ALA A 144 14.97 3.40 -17.17
CA ALA A 144 16.43 3.55 -17.28
C ALA A 144 17.06 3.90 -15.93
N VAL A 145 16.38 4.74 -15.13
CA VAL A 145 16.81 5.09 -13.78
C VAL A 145 16.75 3.86 -12.87
N ASP A 146 15.63 3.13 -12.84
CA ASP A 146 15.48 1.89 -12.07
C ASP A 146 16.56 0.85 -12.42
N GLU A 147 16.81 0.64 -13.71
CA GLU A 147 17.86 -0.28 -14.18
C GLU A 147 19.25 0.19 -13.75
N SER A 148 19.51 1.51 -13.73
CA SER A 148 20.79 2.05 -13.28
C SER A 148 21.05 1.75 -11.80
N VAL A 149 20.02 1.86 -10.96
CA VAL A 149 20.10 1.52 -9.52
C VAL A 149 20.29 0.01 -9.37
N ARG A 150 19.53 -0.81 -10.12
CA ARG A 150 19.67 -2.27 -10.12
C ARG A 150 21.08 -2.72 -10.50
N LEU A 151 21.68 -2.10 -11.52
CA LEU A 151 23.05 -2.38 -11.95
C LEU A 151 24.08 -1.94 -10.91
N ALA A 152 23.88 -0.80 -10.25
CA ALA A 152 24.75 -0.35 -9.16
C ALA A 152 24.69 -1.30 -7.95
N GLN A 153 23.49 -1.77 -7.59
CA GLN A 153 23.30 -2.78 -6.55
C GLN A 153 24.02 -4.09 -6.91
N LEU A 154 23.85 -4.56 -8.15
CA LEU A 154 24.53 -5.76 -8.63
C LEU A 154 26.06 -5.63 -8.57
N GLN A 155 26.59 -4.46 -8.94
CA GLN A 155 28.04 -4.19 -8.82
C GLN A 155 28.50 -4.24 -7.37
N TYR A 156 27.74 -3.67 -6.44
CA TYR A 156 28.04 -3.73 -5.01
C TYR A 156 28.00 -5.16 -4.47
N ASP A 157 26.99 -5.94 -4.84
CA ASP A 157 26.82 -7.33 -4.39
C ASP A 157 27.92 -8.26 -4.92
N MET A 158 28.41 -7.99 -6.13
CA MET A 158 29.50 -8.76 -6.77
C MET A 158 30.90 -8.29 -6.37
N ALA A 159 31.05 -7.11 -5.76
CA ALA A 159 32.35 -6.54 -5.42
C ALA A 159 33.03 -7.30 -4.28
N LEU A 160 34.34 -7.50 -4.41
CA LEU A 160 35.16 -8.09 -3.35
C LEU A 160 35.32 -7.09 -2.18
N GLU A 161 35.36 -7.63 -0.97
CA GLU A 161 35.58 -6.85 0.24
C GLU A 161 36.85 -5.99 0.16
N GLY A 162 36.77 -4.76 0.70
CA GLY A 162 37.85 -3.79 0.65
C GLY A 162 37.53 -2.57 -0.22
N PRO A 163 38.54 -1.95 -0.86
CA PRO A 163 38.36 -0.69 -1.60
C PRO A 163 37.36 -0.78 -2.75
N GLU A 164 37.28 -1.93 -3.43
CA GLU A 164 36.36 -2.14 -4.56
C GLU A 164 34.89 -2.08 -4.09
N LYS A 165 34.55 -2.79 -3.01
CA LYS A 165 33.21 -2.73 -2.43
C LYS A 165 32.85 -1.35 -1.88
N GLN A 166 33.82 -0.61 -1.35
CA GLN A 166 33.61 0.79 -0.92
C GLN A 166 33.30 1.70 -2.12
N ALA A 167 34.01 1.54 -3.24
CA ALA A 167 33.75 2.31 -4.45
C ALA A 167 32.38 1.96 -5.05
N ALA A 168 32.04 0.66 -5.13
CA ALA A 168 30.74 0.21 -5.60
C ALA A 168 29.59 0.72 -4.70
N TYR A 169 29.79 0.72 -3.38
CA TYR A 169 28.83 1.29 -2.45
C TYR A 169 28.61 2.80 -2.67
N ALA A 170 29.67 3.56 -2.93
CA ALA A 170 29.55 4.99 -3.25
C ALA A 170 28.77 5.23 -4.54
N VAL A 171 28.93 4.37 -5.56
CA VAL A 171 28.15 4.42 -6.80
C VAL A 171 26.68 4.10 -6.53
N LEU A 172 26.38 3.05 -5.76
CA LEU A 172 25.02 2.69 -5.37
C LEU A 172 24.33 3.84 -4.64
N VAL A 173 24.95 4.38 -3.59
CA VAL A 173 24.38 5.50 -2.83
C VAL A 173 24.14 6.72 -3.72
N ASN A 174 25.04 6.99 -4.68
CA ASN A 174 24.84 8.08 -5.63
C ASN A 174 23.67 7.81 -6.59
N ALA A 175 23.51 6.58 -7.07
CA ALA A 175 22.40 6.19 -7.92
C ALA A 175 21.05 6.29 -7.17
N GLU A 176 20.99 5.78 -5.94
CA GLU A 176 19.80 5.86 -5.07
C GLU A 176 19.43 7.30 -4.73
N ASN A 177 20.40 8.14 -4.39
CA ASN A 177 20.13 9.54 -4.02
C ASN A 177 19.64 10.38 -5.21
N ASN A 178 20.07 10.06 -6.43
CA ASN A 178 19.72 10.85 -7.62
C ASN A 178 18.47 10.33 -8.35
N SER A 179 18.08 9.07 -8.13
CA SER A 179 16.99 8.43 -8.89
C SER A 179 15.68 9.20 -8.75
N GLU A 180 15.26 9.49 -7.51
CA GLU A 180 14.04 10.24 -7.21
C GLU A 180 14.08 11.62 -7.85
N GLN A 181 15.21 12.33 -7.77
CA GLN A 181 15.34 13.66 -8.36
C GLN A 181 15.19 13.61 -9.89
N ILE A 182 15.82 12.66 -10.57
CA ILE A 182 15.73 12.52 -12.03
C ILE A 182 14.29 12.21 -12.44
N ILE A 183 13.63 11.27 -11.76
CA ILE A 183 12.23 10.91 -12.03
C ILE A 183 11.32 12.12 -11.79
N ARG A 184 11.53 12.86 -10.70
CA ARG A 184 10.77 14.07 -10.37
C ARG A 184 10.91 15.16 -11.43
N GLU A 185 12.13 15.43 -11.88
CA GLU A 185 12.39 16.42 -12.93
C GLU A 185 11.77 16.02 -14.28
N ALA A 186 11.83 14.72 -14.61
CA ALA A 186 11.18 14.19 -15.81
C ALA A 186 9.65 14.29 -15.71
N LEU A 187 9.08 13.93 -14.56
CA LEU A 187 7.65 14.02 -14.28
C LEU A 187 7.16 15.46 -14.42
N GLN A 188 7.87 16.43 -13.82
CA GLN A 188 7.48 17.84 -13.92
C GLN A 188 7.43 18.31 -15.38
N LYS A 189 8.41 17.93 -16.21
CA LYS A 189 8.42 18.27 -17.65
C LYS A 189 7.23 17.68 -18.39
N THR A 190 6.88 16.41 -18.13
CA THR A 190 5.73 15.73 -18.73
C THR A 190 4.42 16.40 -18.30
N LEU A 191 4.28 16.73 -17.01
CA LEU A 191 3.11 17.43 -16.51
C LEU A 191 2.96 18.81 -17.14
N ASP A 192 4.02 19.61 -17.18
CA ASP A 192 4.01 20.93 -17.80
C ASP A 192 3.62 20.84 -19.28
N ARG A 193 4.20 19.90 -20.03
CA ARG A 193 3.86 19.67 -21.45
C ARG A 193 2.40 19.27 -21.63
N SER A 194 1.88 18.37 -20.81
CA SER A 194 0.50 17.91 -20.89
C SER A 194 -0.51 19.03 -20.61
N VAL A 195 -0.19 19.95 -19.69
CA VAL A 195 -0.98 21.15 -19.42
C VAL A 195 -0.99 22.06 -20.66
N TYR A 196 0.13 22.22 -21.36
CA TYR A 196 0.19 23.03 -22.58
C TYR A 196 -0.49 22.39 -23.80
N GLU A 197 -0.54 21.05 -23.90
CA GLU A 197 -1.25 20.35 -24.97
C GLU A 197 -2.78 20.31 -24.74
N ALA A 198 -3.24 20.38 -23.49
CA ALA A 198 -4.67 20.52 -23.15
C ALA A 198 -5.30 21.85 -23.59
N PHE A 199 -4.50 22.90 -23.84
CA PHE A 199 -4.96 24.20 -24.39
C PHE A 199 -4.96 24.25 -25.93
N ARG A 200 -4.74 23.11 -26.61
CA ARG A 200 -4.82 22.99 -28.08
C ARG A 200 -5.91 22.04 -28.56
N TRP A 201 -7.04 21.99 -27.85
CA TRP A 201 -8.28 21.38 -28.30
C TRP A 201 -9.47 22.29 -28.01
#